data_AF-A0A1V4ICR3-F1
#
_entry.id   AF-A0A1V4ICR3-F1
#
_cell.length_a   1.000
_cell.length_b   1.000
_cell.length_c   1.000
_cell.angle_alpha   90.00
_cell.angle_beta   90.00
_cell.angle_gamma   90.00
#
_symmetry.space_group_name_H-M   'P 1'
#
loop_
_entity.id
_entity.type
_entity.pdbx_description
1 polymer ?
#
loop_
_entity_poly.entity_id
_entity_poly.type
_entity_poly.pdbx_seq_one_letter_code
_entity_poly.pdbx_strand_id
1 'polypeptide(L)'
;MKKEMNLRTKELLVSGIFGIVWIAIGFLNYFQLNFILKAIVSLVLLIASISFLVPYFIKAEKEDEMSLLNQRKAKSRLCDLLILGISIFTLMSVYKDVWVVDLKFIMPFIIGGVNLIKYIFFVLGERFGV
;
A
#
# COMPACT_ATOMS: atom_id res chain seq x y z
N MET A 1 -20.10 1.81 23.75
CA MET A 1 -19.75 2.66 22.60
C MET A 1 -19.53 1.77 21.39
N LYS A 2 -20.40 1.84 20.38
CA LYS A 2 -20.16 1.16 19.09
C LYS A 2 -18.95 1.83 18.45
N LYS A 3 -17.77 1.18 18.54
CA LYS A 3 -16.58 1.56 17.78
C LYS A 3 -16.81 1.12 16.34
N GLU A 4 -17.66 1.83 15.64
CA GLU A 4 -17.88 1.66 14.22
C GLU A 4 -16.97 2.67 13.51
N MET A 5 -16.10 2.18 12.64
CA MET A 5 -15.16 3.02 11.88
C MET A 5 -15.63 3.07 10.44
N ASN A 6 -15.76 4.28 9.88
CA ASN A 6 -16.11 4.49 8.49
C ASN A 6 -15.12 3.76 7.56
N LEU A 7 -15.64 3.11 6.51
CA LEU A 7 -14.86 2.35 5.53
C LEU A 7 -13.76 3.21 4.88
N ARG A 8 -14.02 4.48 4.60
CA ARG A 8 -13.01 5.40 4.03
C ARG A 8 -11.85 5.63 4.99
N THR A 9 -12.14 5.81 6.27
CA THR A 9 -11.11 5.96 7.32
C THR A 9 -10.33 4.66 7.48
N LYS A 10 -11.02 3.51 7.40
CA LYS A 10 -10.40 2.18 7.42
C LYS A 10 -9.42 2.00 6.25
N GLU A 11 -9.84 2.33 5.04
CA GLU A 11 -9.04 2.17 3.82
C GLU A 11 -7.89 3.18 3.77
N LEU A 12 -8.08 4.40 4.28
CA LEU A 12 -6.99 5.38 4.46
C LEU A 12 -5.89 4.83 5.37
N LEU A 13 -6.26 4.24 6.52
CA LEU A 13 -5.30 3.67 7.46
C LEU A 13 -4.58 2.45 6.85
N VAL A 14 -5.34 1.50 6.31
CA VAL A 14 -4.81 0.20 5.84
C VAL A 14 -4.01 0.34 4.55
N SER A 15 -4.34 1.30 3.68
CA SER A 15 -3.84 1.34 2.32
C SER A 15 -3.12 2.64 2.00
N GLY A 16 -3.69 3.78 2.39
CA GLY A 16 -3.05 5.08 2.21
C GLY A 16 -1.79 5.24 3.08
N ILE A 17 -1.97 5.25 4.41
CA ILE A 17 -0.87 5.45 5.35
C ILE A 17 0.13 4.30 5.29
N PHE A 18 -0.34 3.05 5.18
CA PHE A 18 0.55 1.90 5.01
C PHE A 18 1.43 2.02 3.77
N GLY A 19 0.84 2.48 2.65
CA GLY A 19 1.60 2.72 1.43
C GLY A 19 2.70 3.77 1.62
N ILE A 20 2.38 4.88 2.30
CA ILE A 20 3.35 5.95 2.61
C ILE A 20 4.48 5.44 3.51
N VAL A 21 4.16 4.67 4.56
CA VAL A 21 5.14 4.09 5.49
C VAL A 21 6.13 3.19 4.74
N TRP A 22 5.64 2.34 3.82
CA TRP A 22 6.50 1.48 3.02
C TRP A 22 7.41 2.24 2.05
N ILE A 23 6.89 3.30 1.41
CA ILE A 23 7.71 4.18 0.57
C ILE A 23 8.80 4.86 1.42
N ALA A 24 8.46 5.33 2.63
CA ALA A 24 9.43 5.94 3.54
C ALA A 24 10.52 4.93 3.96
N ILE A 25 10.19 3.67 4.22
CA ILE A 25 11.16 2.59 4.44
C ILE A 25 12.10 2.43 3.23
N GLY A 26 11.55 2.49 2.01
CA GLY A 26 12.33 2.46 0.77
C GLY A 26 13.36 3.58 0.70
N PHE A 27 12.95 4.81 1.00
CA PHE A 27 13.86 5.95 1.07
C PHE A 27 14.93 5.79 2.15
N LEU A 28 14.59 5.27 3.33
CA LEU A 28 15.58 5.02 4.39
C LEU A 28 16.63 3.98 4.02
N ASN A 29 16.26 2.98 3.20
CA ASN A 29 17.23 2.03 2.68
C ASN A 29 18.16 2.67 1.64
N TYR A 30 17.69 3.71 0.94
CA TYR A 30 18.48 4.46 -0.03
C TYR A 30 19.42 5.49 0.63
N PHE A 31 18.98 6.16 1.69
CA PHE A 31 19.79 7.17 2.39
C PHE A 31 20.85 6.54 3.31
N GLN A 32 22.08 7.05 3.23
CA GLN A 32 23.18 6.70 4.13
C GLN A 32 23.07 7.46 5.48
N LEU A 33 22.03 7.15 6.25
CA LEU A 33 21.85 7.74 7.57
C LEU A 33 22.83 7.16 8.60
N ASN A 34 23.20 7.99 9.58
CA ASN A 34 23.91 7.55 10.78
C ASN A 34 23.12 6.46 11.51
N PHE A 35 23.81 5.50 12.12
CA PHE A 35 23.20 4.34 12.78
C PHE A 35 22.10 4.72 13.77
N ILE A 36 22.34 5.73 14.61
CA ILE A 36 21.38 6.22 15.62
C ILE A 36 20.12 6.76 14.94
N LEU A 37 20.26 7.60 13.92
CA LEU A 37 19.12 8.15 13.18
C LEU A 37 18.34 7.04 12.47
N LYS A 38 19.04 6.08 11.84
CA LYS A 38 18.41 4.93 11.20
C LYS A 38 17.61 4.09 12.19
N ALA A 39 18.13 3.87 13.40
CA ALA A 39 17.45 3.14 14.47
C ALA A 39 16.22 3.87 15.01
N ILE A 40 16.29 5.20 15.16
CA ILE A 40 15.15 6.01 15.61
C ILE A 40 14.04 5.97 14.56
N VAL A 41 14.36 6.21 13.29
CA VAL A 41 13.34 6.24 12.23
C VAL A 41 12.75 4.83 12.00
N SER A 42 13.56 3.77 12.08
CA SER A 42 13.04 2.40 11.97
C SER A 42 12.08 2.06 13.11
N LEU A 43 12.35 2.50 14.35
CA LEU A 43 11.46 2.31 15.49
C LEU A 43 10.11 3.02 15.28
N VAL A 44 10.12 4.27 14.81
CA VAL A 44 8.89 5.04 14.52
C VAL A 44 8.06 4.34 13.43
N LEU A 45 8.71 3.86 12.37
CA LEU A 45 8.03 3.13 11.29
C LEU A 45 7.50 1.78 11.73
N LEU A 46 8.17 1.12 12.68
CA LEU A 46 7.70 -0.13 13.27
C LEU A 46 6.43 0.08 14.11
N ILE A 47 6.39 1.16 14.91
CA ILE A 47 5.19 1.55 15.66
C ILE A 47 4.04 1.88 14.69
N ALA A 48 4.32 2.66 13.64
CA ALA A 48 3.35 2.93 12.58
C ALA A 48 2.89 1.63 11.91
N SER A 49 3.79 0.67 11.68
CA SER A 49 3.48 -0.64 11.11
C SER A 49 2.51 -1.46 11.96
N ILE A 50 2.69 -1.45 13.29
CA ILE A 50 1.81 -2.15 14.23
C ILE A 50 0.42 -1.50 14.27
N SER A 51 0.34 -0.18 14.12
CA SER A 51 -0.94 0.53 14.08
C SER A 51 -1.87 0.10 12.95
N PHE A 52 -1.34 -0.52 11.88
CA PHE A 52 -2.14 -1.10 10.79
C PHE A 52 -2.92 -2.35 11.18
N LEU A 53 -2.61 -2.98 12.32
CA LEU A 53 -3.39 -4.10 12.82
C LEU A 53 -4.68 -3.63 13.50
N VAL A 54 -4.72 -2.40 14.02
CA VAL A 54 -5.87 -1.85 14.74
C VAL A 54 -7.16 -1.86 13.91
N PRO A 55 -7.16 -1.43 12.62
CA PRO A 55 -8.32 -1.51 11.74
C PRO A 55 -8.90 -2.91 11.51
N TYR A 56 -8.11 -3.98 11.66
CA TYR A 56 -8.59 -5.36 11.47
C TYR A 56 -9.46 -5.84 12.63
N PHE A 57 -9.23 -5.32 13.84
CA PHE A 57 -10.01 -5.66 15.04
C PHE A 57 -11.25 -4.80 15.23
N ILE A 58 -11.44 -3.76 14.41
CA ILE A 58 -12.58 -2.84 14.48
C ILE A 58 -13.57 -3.19 13.35
N LYS A 59 -14.83 -3.47 13.74
CA LYS A 59 -15.92 -3.66 12.79
C LYS A 59 -16.19 -2.34 12.06
N ALA A 60 -16.28 -2.42 10.73
CA ALA A 60 -16.74 -1.29 9.95
C ALA A 60 -18.23 -1.05 10.25
N GLU A 61 -18.66 0.20 10.18
CA GLU A 61 -20.07 0.62 10.24
C GLU A 61 -20.89 -0.15 9.18
N LYS A 62 -22.21 -0.29 9.37
CA LYS A 62 -23.11 -1.08 8.51
C LYS A 62 -22.78 -0.82 7.03
N GLU A 63 -22.20 -1.83 6.38
CA GLU A 63 -21.49 -1.67 5.11
C GLU A 63 -22.44 -1.16 4.02
N ASP A 64 -22.13 0.03 3.45
CA ASP A 64 -22.77 0.48 2.22
C ASP A 64 -22.32 -0.45 1.09
N GLU A 65 -23.29 -1.12 0.45
CA GLU A 65 -23.05 -2.07 -0.63
C GLU A 65 -22.22 -1.43 -1.77
N MET A 66 -22.39 -0.13 -2.00
CA MET A 66 -21.61 0.63 -2.98
C MET A 66 -20.14 0.78 -2.59
N SER A 67 -19.85 1.09 -1.32
CA SER A 67 -18.45 1.23 -0.87
C SER A 67 -17.72 -0.13 -0.88
N LEU A 68 -18.41 -1.23 -0.60
CA LEU A 68 -17.87 -2.59 -0.76
C LEU A 68 -17.59 -2.92 -2.23
N LEU A 69 -18.50 -2.57 -3.14
CA LEU A 69 -18.32 -2.76 -4.57
C LEU A 69 -17.08 -2.00 -5.06
N ASN A 70 -16.94 -0.73 -4.66
CA ASN A 70 -15.81 0.12 -5.01
C ASN A 70 -14.48 -0.43 -4.49
N GLN A 71 -14.47 -0.98 -3.28
CA GLN A 71 -13.30 -1.65 -2.71
C GLN A 71 -12.90 -2.90 -3.53
N ARG A 72 -13.88 -3.72 -3.93
CA ARG A 72 -13.62 -4.90 -4.77
C ARG A 72 -13.12 -4.51 -6.16
N LYS A 73 -13.74 -3.50 -6.80
CA LYS A 73 -13.28 -2.95 -8.08
C LYS A 73 -11.86 -2.41 -8.00
N ALA A 74 -11.52 -1.69 -6.93
CA ALA A 74 -10.16 -1.18 -6.71
C ALA A 74 -9.14 -2.32 -6.60
N LYS A 75 -9.46 -3.39 -5.85
CA LYS A 75 -8.60 -4.59 -5.75
C LYS A 75 -8.42 -5.28 -7.11
N SER A 76 -9.50 -5.44 -7.89
CA SER A 76 -9.43 -6.05 -9.22
C SER A 76 -8.52 -5.25 -10.15
N ARG A 77 -8.74 -3.93 -10.26
CA ARG A 77 -7.93 -3.05 -11.13
C ARG A 77 -6.45 -3.05 -10.75
N LEU A 78 -6.13 -3.18 -9.46
CA LEU A 78 -4.74 -3.35 -9.03
C LEU A 78 -4.14 -4.66 -9.47
N CYS A 79 -4.87 -5.77 -9.36
CA CYS A 79 -4.40 -7.05 -9.84
C CYS A 79 -4.08 -6.98 -11.33
N ASP A 80 -4.97 -6.38 -12.12
CA ASP A 80 -4.75 -6.18 -13.56
C ASP A 80 -3.50 -5.34 -13.85
N LEU A 81 -3.31 -4.23 -13.12
CA LEU A 81 -2.11 -3.39 -13.24
C LEU A 81 -0.83 -4.11 -12.81
N LEU A 82 -0.88 -4.90 -11.75
CA LEU A 82 0.26 -5.68 -11.27
C LEU A 82 0.66 -6.76 -12.28
N ILE A 83 -0.32 -7.48 -12.83
CA ILE A 83 -0.10 -8.48 -13.88
C ILE A 83 0.54 -7.83 -15.10
N LEU A 84 0.02 -6.68 -15.54
CA LEU A 84 0.56 -5.92 -16.67
C LEU A 84 2.01 -5.46 -16.39
N GLY A 85 2.25 -4.90 -15.20
CA GLY A 85 3.59 -4.46 -14.79
C GLY A 85 4.59 -5.61 -14.75
N ILE A 86 4.24 -6.73 -14.12
CA ILE A 86 5.09 -7.93 -14.07
C ILE A 86 5.37 -8.43 -15.48
N SER A 87 4.35 -8.50 -16.34
CA SER A 87 4.49 -8.97 -17.72
C SER A 87 5.49 -8.12 -18.51
N ILE A 88 5.43 -6.79 -18.39
CA ILE A 88 6.38 -5.87 -19.01
C ILE A 88 7.80 -6.09 -18.47
N PHE A 89 7.96 -6.23 -17.15
CA PHE A 89 9.26 -6.51 -16.53
C PHE A 89 9.85 -7.85 -16.99
N THR A 90 9.03 -8.90 -17.09
CA THR A 90 9.44 -10.21 -17.59
C THR A 90 9.88 -10.12 -19.05
N LEU A 91 9.13 -9.42 -19.91
CA LEU A 91 9.53 -9.20 -21.31
C LEU A 91 10.88 -8.45 -21.40
N MET A 92 11.07 -7.38 -20.63
CA MET A 92 12.34 -6.66 -20.59
C MET A 92 13.50 -7.53 -20.09
N SER A 93 13.24 -8.41 -19.11
CA SER A 93 14.25 -9.34 -18.59
C SER A 93 14.68 -10.37 -19.63
N VAL A 94 13.75 -10.89 -20.45
CA VAL A 94 14.08 -11.83 -21.53
C VAL A 94 14.99 -11.17 -22.57
N TYR A 95 14.77 -9.89 -22.88
CA TYR A 95 15.61 -9.15 -23.83
C TYR A 95 17.02 -8.83 -23.31
N LYS A 96 17.18 -8.66 -21.99
CA LYS A 96 18.45 -8.24 -21.37
C LYS A 96 19.26 -9.38 -20.77
N ASP A 97 18.70 -10.59 -20.72
CA ASP A 97 19.29 -11.82 -20.17
C ASP A 97 19.86 -11.66 -18.74
N VAL A 98 19.38 -10.65 -18.01
CA VAL A 98 19.83 -10.28 -16.66
C VAL A 98 18.61 -9.82 -15.87
N TRP A 99 18.46 -10.34 -14.66
CA TRP A 99 17.57 -9.75 -13.66
C TRP A 99 18.23 -8.47 -13.12
N VAL A 100 17.83 -7.32 -13.66
CA VAL A 100 18.50 -6.03 -13.40
C VAL A 100 18.14 -5.43 -12.03
N VAL A 101 17.11 -5.94 -11.35
CA VAL A 101 16.49 -5.24 -10.20
C VAL A 101 16.85 -5.89 -8.87
N ASP A 102 17.48 -5.13 -7.99
CA ASP A 102 17.66 -5.51 -6.59
C ASP A 102 16.32 -5.39 -5.84
N LEU A 103 15.73 -6.56 -5.56
CA LEU A 103 14.47 -6.70 -4.83
C LEU A 103 14.51 -6.01 -3.46
N LYS A 104 15.65 -6.00 -2.78
CA LYS A 104 15.77 -5.38 -1.45
C LYS A 104 15.47 -3.88 -1.50
N PHE A 105 15.90 -3.21 -2.57
CA PHE A 105 15.64 -1.79 -2.78
C PHE A 105 14.24 -1.53 -3.32
N ILE A 106 13.76 -2.35 -4.26
CA ILE A 106 12.52 -2.03 -4.96
C ILE A 106 11.26 -2.47 -4.19
N MET A 107 11.35 -3.51 -3.36
CA MET A 107 10.19 -4.10 -2.71
C MET A 107 9.41 -3.13 -1.82
N PRO A 108 10.04 -2.25 -1.01
CA PRO A 108 9.31 -1.24 -0.25
C PRO A 108 8.50 -0.28 -1.14
N PHE A 109 9.02 0.07 -2.32
CA PHE A 109 8.31 0.93 -3.27
C PHE A 109 7.18 0.19 -3.99
N ILE A 110 7.35 -1.10 -4.31
CA ILE A 110 6.27 -1.92 -4.88
C ILE A 110 5.12 -2.05 -3.87
N ILE A 111 5.42 -2.51 -2.64
CA ILE A 111 4.42 -2.68 -1.58
C ILE A 111 3.73 -1.35 -1.28
N GLY A 112 4.52 -0.28 -1.17
CA GLY A 112 4.02 1.06 -0.88
C GLY A 112 3.14 1.62 -2.00
N GLY A 113 3.62 1.53 -3.24
CA GLY A 113 2.93 1.99 -4.44
C GLY A 113 1.62 1.26 -4.68
N VAL A 114 1.59 -0.08 -4.56
CA VAL A 114 0.36 -0.87 -4.71
C VAL A 114 -0.71 -0.45 -3.71
N ASN A 115 -0.32 -0.25 -2.45
CA ASN A 115 -1.27 0.15 -1.41
C ASN A 115 -1.79 1.59 -1.61
N LEU A 116 -0.93 2.50 -2.08
CA LEU A 116 -1.35 3.85 -2.44
C LEU A 116 -2.27 3.87 -3.66
N ILE A 117 -1.94 3.14 -4.73
CA ILE A 117 -2.80 3.05 -5.92
C ILE A 117 -4.15 2.45 -5.55
N LYS A 118 -4.19 1.46 -4.64
CA LYS A 118 -5.45 0.89 -4.11
C LYS A 118 -6.31 1.97 -3.49
N TYR A 119 -5.71 2.75 -2.60
CA TYR A 119 -6.40 3.81 -1.90
C TYR A 119 -6.90 4.88 -2.87
N ILE A 120 -6.07 5.27 -3.85
CA ILE A 120 -6.47 6.22 -4.90
C ILE A 120 -7.68 5.70 -5.68
N PHE A 121 -7.67 4.44 -6.14
CA PHE A 121 -8.82 3.88 -6.85
C PHE A 121 -10.08 3.79 -5.99
N PHE A 122 -9.95 3.45 -4.72
CA PHE A 122 -11.06 3.45 -3.79
C PHE A 122 -11.67 4.85 -3.64
N VAL A 123 -10.84 5.88 -3.40
CA VAL A 123 -11.30 7.27 -3.26
C VAL A 123 -11.93 7.81 -4.54
N LEU A 124 -11.38 7.46 -5.71
CA LEU A 124 -11.97 7.84 -7.00
C LEU A 124 -13.34 7.16 -7.18
N GLY A 125 -13.46 5.87 -6.84
CA GLY A 125 -14.75 5.15 -6.88
C GLY A 125 -15.81 5.80 -5.99
N GLU A 126 -15.46 6.15 -4.74
CA GLU A 126 -16.38 6.86 -3.84
C GLU A 126 -16.76 8.26 -4.36
N ARG A 127 -15.83 8.99 -4.97
CA ARG A 127 -16.08 10.35 -5.48
C ARG A 127 -16.99 10.38 -6.70
N PHE A 128 -16.88 9.38 -7.57
CA PHE A 128 -17.64 9.30 -8.82
C PHE A 128 -18.90 8.41 -8.70
N GLY A 129 -19.09 7.71 -7.58
CA GLY A 129 -20.26 6.85 -7.37
C GLY A 129 -20.34 5.69 -8.35
N VAL A 130 -19.19 5.14 -8.78
CA VAL A 130 -19.09 4.10 -9.83
C VAL A 130 -18.78 2.73 -9.28
#